data_AF-A0A2D6AXI9-F1
#
_entry.id   AF-A0A2D6AXI9-F1
#
_cell.length_a   1.000
_cell.length_b   1.000
_cell.length_c   1.000
_cell.angle_alpha   90.00
_cell.angle_beta   90.00
_cell.angle_gamma   90.00
#
_symmetry.space_group_name_H-M   'P 1'
#
loop_
_entity.id
_entity.type
_entity.pdbx_description
1 polymer ?
#
loop_
_entity_poly.entity_id
_entity_poly.type
_entity_poly.pdbx_seq_one_letter_code
_entity_poly.pdbx_strand_id
1 'polypeptide(L)'
;MNHLEFIIQLLDIAIWPFTILVVFLLLRKQIIHLAPFIKKIKISELELEMDSELAKIHKEAVDEFDQTAIDWRVNLMNIANSSPSAAILEAWKTIESKSEKLILKSNPQMDLDTPTRYKLMQTTLIDQELIESKKAKIFDDLRQLRNRVAHAEGFAVSKEQALSYISVAIALAEYLDEKLR
;
A
#
# COMPACT_ATOMS: atom_id res chain seq x y z
N MET A 1 -48.33 -26.03 -40.98
CA MET A 1 -48.18 -24.93 -40.02
C MET A 1 -48.52 -23.64 -40.75
N ASN A 2 -49.43 -22.85 -40.21
CA ASN A 2 -49.84 -21.60 -40.85
C ASN A 2 -48.69 -20.59 -40.76
N HIS A 3 -48.40 -19.87 -41.84
CA HIS A 3 -47.29 -18.89 -41.89
C HIS A 3 -47.37 -17.83 -40.77
N LEU A 4 -48.58 -17.55 -40.27
CA LEU A 4 -48.82 -16.67 -39.14
C LEU A 4 -48.34 -17.24 -37.79
N GLU A 5 -48.45 -18.56 -37.59
CA GLU A 5 -47.99 -19.22 -36.35
C GLU A 5 -46.46 -19.19 -36.23
N PHE A 6 -45.76 -19.34 -37.37
CA PHE A 6 -44.30 -19.25 -37.41
C PHE A 6 -43.79 -17.85 -37.06
N ILE A 7 -44.47 -16.79 -37.54
CA ILE A 7 -44.12 -15.40 -37.23
C ILE A 7 -44.32 -15.10 -35.74
N ILE A 8 -45.40 -15.63 -35.14
CA ILE A 8 -45.68 -15.43 -33.72
C ILE A 8 -44.64 -16.14 -32.85
N GLN A 9 -44.28 -17.39 -33.16
CA GLN A 9 -43.26 -18.13 -32.41
C GLN A 9 -41.88 -17.48 -32.53
N LEU A 10 -41.53 -16.94 -33.71
CA LEU A 10 -40.27 -16.23 -33.92
C LEU A 10 -40.22 -14.93 -33.11
N LEU A 11 -41.33 -14.19 -33.04
CA LEU A 11 -41.44 -12.98 -32.23
C LEU A 11 -41.33 -13.29 -30.74
N ASP A 12 -41.99 -14.35 -30.26
CA ASP A 12 -42.00 -14.72 -28.84
C ASP A 12 -40.59 -15.04 -28.31
N ILE A 13 -39.75 -15.65 -29.16
CA ILE A 13 -38.34 -15.93 -28.85
C ILE A 13 -37.49 -14.65 -28.99
N ALA A 14 -37.78 -13.78 -29.97
CA ALA A 14 -36.99 -12.57 -30.24
C ALA A 14 -37.30 -11.40 -29.28
N ILE A 15 -38.45 -11.40 -28.61
CA ILE A 15 -38.85 -10.36 -27.67
C ILE A 15 -37.89 -10.27 -26.47
N TRP A 16 -37.52 -11.40 -25.87
CA TRP A 16 -36.62 -11.45 -24.71
C TRP A 16 -35.20 -10.90 -24.95
N PRO A 17 -34.47 -11.29 -26.01
CA PRO A 17 -33.16 -10.69 -26.29
C PRO A 17 -33.29 -9.20 -26.65
N PHE A 18 -34.37 -8.80 -27.32
CA PHE A 18 -34.62 -7.40 -27.63
C PHE A 18 -34.91 -6.56 -26.38
N THR A 19 -35.72 -7.06 -25.45
CA THR A 19 -36.01 -6.36 -24.20
C THR A 19 -34.76 -6.24 -23.32
N ILE A 20 -33.97 -7.31 -23.19
CA ILE A 20 -32.68 -7.26 -22.47
C ILE A 20 -31.74 -6.23 -23.09
N LEU A 21 -31.64 -6.20 -24.42
CA LEU A 21 -30.81 -5.24 -25.15
C LEU A 21 -31.25 -3.78 -24.88
N VAL A 22 -32.56 -3.51 -24.97
CA VAL A 22 -33.11 -2.16 -24.73
C VAL A 22 -32.90 -1.73 -23.28
N VAL A 23 -33.17 -2.62 -22.32
CA VAL A 23 -32.95 -2.37 -20.89
C VAL A 23 -31.47 -2.07 -20.62
N PHE A 24 -30.55 -2.85 -21.18
CA PHE A 24 -29.11 -2.61 -21.06
C PHE A 24 -28.69 -1.25 -21.65
N LEU A 25 -29.22 -0.89 -22.83
CA LEU A 25 -28.91 0.38 -23.49
C LEU A 25 -29.44 1.61 -22.75
N LEU A 26 -30.56 1.49 -22.04
CA LEU A 26 -31.13 2.54 -21.20
C LEU A 26 -30.37 2.67 -19.87
N LEU A 27 -30.01 1.55 -19.24
CA LEU A 27 -29.34 1.51 -17.94
C LEU A 27 -27.83 1.77 -18.01
N ARG A 28 -27.17 1.57 -19.15
CA ARG A 28 -25.71 1.77 -19.28
C ARG A 28 -25.23 3.14 -18.78
N LYS A 29 -26.01 4.20 -19.04
CA LYS A 29 -25.68 5.56 -18.58
C LYS A 29 -25.79 5.68 -17.06
N GLN A 30 -26.79 5.03 -16.46
CA GLN A 30 -27.03 5.06 -15.02
C GLN A 30 -25.98 4.24 -14.27
N ILE A 31 -25.58 3.06 -14.80
CA ILE A 31 -24.52 2.21 -14.23
C ILE A 31 -23.18 2.95 -14.16
N ILE A 32 -22.84 3.76 -15.17
CA ILE A 32 -21.60 4.57 -15.18
C ILE A 32 -21.59 5.61 -14.05
N HIS A 33 -22.76 6.15 -13.66
CA HIS A 33 -22.86 7.08 -12.54
C HIS A 33 -22.66 6.44 -11.16
N LEU A 34 -22.79 5.12 -11.03
CA LEU A 34 -22.51 4.38 -9.78
C LEU A 34 -21.05 3.93 -9.65
N ALA A 35 -20.25 3.98 -10.72
CA ALA A 35 -18.81 3.71 -10.68
C ALA A 35 -18.03 4.49 -9.59
N PRO A 36 -18.26 5.81 -9.37
CA PRO A 36 -17.60 6.52 -8.27
C PRO A 36 -18.01 6.02 -6.88
N PHE A 37 -19.20 5.43 -6.74
CA PHE A 37 -19.69 4.90 -5.45
C PHE A 37 -19.00 3.58 -5.10
N ILE A 38 -18.79 2.70 -6.09
CA ILE A 38 -18.02 1.45 -5.93
C ILE A 38 -16.56 1.77 -5.57
N LYS A 39 -15.96 2.81 -6.19
CA LYS A 39 -14.62 3.28 -5.81
C LYS A 39 -14.57 3.75 -4.36
N LYS A 40 -15.56 4.53 -3.89
CA LYS A 40 -15.64 5.03 -2.51
C LYS A 40 -15.76 3.90 -1.47
N ILE A 41 -16.56 2.87 -1.74
CA ILE A 41 -16.70 1.71 -0.85
C ILE A 41 -15.36 0.98 -0.71
N LYS A 42 -14.67 0.76 -1.83
CA LYS A 42 -13.35 0.10 -1.85
C LYS A 42 -12.26 0.92 -1.15
N ILE A 43 -12.36 2.24 -1.19
CA ILE A 43 -11.46 3.16 -0.47
C ILE A 43 -11.71 3.09 1.04
N SER A 44 -12.98 3.05 1.47
CA SER A 44 -13.33 3.01 2.90
C SER A 44 -13.01 1.65 3.56
N GLU A 45 -13.21 0.53 2.85
CA GLU A 45 -12.76 -0.79 3.33
C GLU A 45 -11.23 -0.84 3.49
N LEU A 46 -10.49 -0.20 2.59
CA LEU A 46 -9.03 -0.10 2.65
C LEU A 46 -8.54 0.81 3.79
N GLU A 47 -9.24 1.91 4.07
CA GLU A 47 -8.97 2.77 5.24
C GLU A 47 -9.07 1.97 6.54
N LEU A 48 -10.13 1.16 6.68
CA LEU A 48 -10.33 0.29 7.84
C LEU A 48 -9.25 -0.80 7.95
N GLU A 49 -8.83 -1.39 6.83
CA GLU A 49 -7.73 -2.37 6.82
C GLU A 49 -6.41 -1.74 7.25
N MET A 50 -6.09 -0.54 6.75
CA MET A 50 -4.86 0.16 7.10
C MET A 50 -4.85 0.62 8.57
N ASP A 51 -5.98 1.11 9.08
CA ASP A 51 -6.12 1.44 10.51
C ASP A 51 -5.89 0.19 11.37
N SER A 52 -6.37 -0.98 10.92
CA SER A 52 -6.16 -2.26 11.61
C SER A 52 -4.72 -2.79 11.52
N GLU A 53 -4.05 -2.61 10.37
CA GLU A 53 -2.65 -2.97 10.15
C GLU A 53 -1.73 -2.06 10.97
N LEU A 54 -1.94 -0.74 10.91
CA LEU A 54 -1.16 0.25 11.66
C LEU A 54 -1.36 0.08 13.17
N ALA A 55 -2.57 -0.23 13.64
CA ALA A 55 -2.80 -0.52 15.05
C ALA A 55 -2.03 -1.76 15.53
N LYS A 56 -1.93 -2.80 14.69
CA LYS A 56 -1.14 -4.01 15.00
C LYS A 56 0.35 -3.71 15.01
N ILE A 57 0.84 -3.03 13.97
CA ILE A 57 2.26 -2.66 13.85
C ILE A 57 2.68 -1.74 15.00
N HIS A 58 1.85 -0.76 15.36
CA HIS A 58 2.12 0.14 16.47
C HIS A 58 2.13 -0.60 17.81
N LYS A 59 1.21 -1.56 18.01
CA LYS A 59 1.18 -2.37 19.23
C LYS A 59 2.41 -3.28 19.34
N GLU A 60 2.85 -3.88 18.23
CA GLU A 60 4.04 -4.73 18.20
C GLU A 60 5.35 -3.92 18.32
N ALA A 61 5.39 -2.70 17.76
CA ALA A 61 6.56 -1.83 17.80
C ALA A 61 6.75 -1.12 19.15
N VAL A 62 5.67 -0.77 19.86
CA VAL A 62 5.76 -0.14 21.19
C VAL A 62 6.34 -1.09 22.25
N ASP A 63 6.14 -2.40 22.09
CA ASP A 63 6.74 -3.40 22.99
C ASP A 63 8.22 -3.71 22.66
N GLU A 64 8.70 -3.39 21.44
CA GLU A 64 10.05 -3.76 20.97
C GLU A 64 11.06 -2.58 20.91
N PHE A 65 10.65 -1.31 20.94
CA PHE A 65 11.57 -0.18 20.67
C PHE A 65 11.43 1.02 21.64
N ASP A 66 12.57 1.53 22.14
CA ASP A 66 12.68 2.75 22.95
C ASP A 66 12.80 3.99 22.05
N GLN A 67 11.94 5.00 22.23
CA GLN A 67 11.72 6.07 21.23
C GLN A 67 12.67 7.28 21.37
N THR A 68 13.97 7.11 21.08
CA THR A 68 15.00 8.15 21.35
C THR A 68 15.43 9.06 20.18
N ALA A 69 14.89 8.94 18.97
CA ALA A 69 15.26 9.84 17.86
C ALA A 69 14.44 11.14 17.84
N ILE A 70 15.03 12.24 18.34
CA ILE A 70 14.37 13.55 18.43
C ILE A 70 14.52 14.37 17.13
N ASP A 71 15.66 14.33 16.44
CA ASP A 71 16.02 15.35 15.45
C ASP A 71 15.31 15.19 14.08
N TRP A 72 15.41 14.01 13.45
CA TRP A 72 14.72 13.76 12.17
C TRP A 72 13.23 13.48 12.34
N ARG A 73 12.78 13.08 13.54
CA ARG A 73 11.37 12.90 13.89
C ARG A 73 10.60 14.22 13.81
N VAL A 74 11.17 15.30 14.33
CA VAL A 74 10.55 16.65 14.25
C VAL A 74 10.45 17.11 12.80
N ASN A 75 11.49 16.86 11.99
CA ASN A 75 11.46 17.21 10.57
C ASN A 75 10.36 16.45 9.80
N LEU A 76 10.25 15.14 10.01
CA LEU A 76 9.19 14.33 9.38
C LEU A 76 7.79 14.71 9.85
N MET A 77 7.61 15.06 11.13
CA MET A 77 6.34 15.58 11.64
C MET A 77 5.96 16.91 10.98
N ASN A 78 6.93 17.79 10.73
CA ASN A 78 6.70 19.05 10.01
C ASN A 78 6.30 18.82 8.55
N ILE A 79 6.94 17.85 7.88
CA ILE A 79 6.56 17.45 6.51
C ILE A 79 5.17 16.82 6.51
N ALA A 80 4.81 16.00 7.50
CA ALA A 80 3.49 15.38 7.60
C ALA A 80 2.36 16.41 7.77
N ASN A 81 2.65 17.59 8.33
CA ASN A 81 1.67 18.67 8.43
C ASN A 81 1.33 19.31 7.08
N SER A 82 2.28 19.35 6.14
CA SER A 82 2.10 19.96 4.82
C SER A 82 1.79 18.93 3.72
N SER A 83 2.38 17.75 3.81
CA SER A 83 2.19 16.62 2.89
C SER A 83 2.44 15.28 3.60
N PRO A 84 1.39 14.62 4.11
CA PRO A 84 1.48 13.30 4.74
C PRO A 84 2.16 12.24 3.84
N SER A 85 1.82 12.23 2.55
CA SER A 85 2.42 11.30 1.59
C SER A 85 3.92 11.55 1.39
N ALA A 86 4.35 12.82 1.33
CA ALA A 86 5.77 13.14 1.21
C ALA A 86 6.55 12.74 2.46
N ALA A 87 5.95 12.85 3.65
CA ALA A 87 6.58 12.45 4.89
C ALA A 87 6.82 10.94 4.96
N ILE A 88 5.88 10.13 4.47
CA ILE A 88 6.05 8.66 4.34
C ILE A 88 7.20 8.32 3.39
N LEU A 89 7.25 8.97 2.21
CA LEU A 89 8.30 8.73 1.23
C LEU A 89 9.68 9.10 1.79
N GLU A 90 9.77 10.22 2.50
CA GLU A 90 11.02 10.67 3.12
C GLU A 90 11.47 9.75 4.26
N ALA A 91 10.54 9.31 5.12
CA ALA A 91 10.83 8.36 6.19
C ALA A 91 11.35 7.02 5.63
N TRP A 92 10.78 6.54 4.51
CA TRP A 92 11.24 5.31 3.87
C TRP A 92 12.67 5.41 3.33
N LYS A 93 13.08 6.55 2.75
CA LYS A 93 14.45 6.74 2.25
C LYS A 93 15.49 6.53 3.34
N THR A 94 15.21 6.94 4.57
CA THR A 94 16.10 6.73 5.71
C THR A 94 16.30 5.24 6.01
N ILE A 95 15.21 4.47 6.04
CA ILE A 95 15.25 3.02 6.25
C ILE A 95 16.04 2.35 5.11
N GLU A 96 15.75 2.73 3.87
CA GLU A 96 16.40 2.20 2.67
C GLU A 96 17.91 2.44 2.69
N SER A 97 18.34 3.68 2.98
CA SER A 97 19.76 4.03 3.06
C SER A 97 20.50 3.24 4.15
N LYS A 98 19.88 3.07 5.33
CA LYS A 98 20.50 2.30 6.42
C LYS A 98 20.56 0.80 6.11
N SER A 99 19.50 0.27 5.51
CA SER A 99 19.43 -1.12 5.07
C SER A 99 20.50 -1.42 4.02
N GLU A 100 20.68 -0.53 3.05
CA GLU A 100 21.75 -0.64 2.05
C GLU A 100 23.13 -0.66 2.70
N LYS A 101 23.41 0.28 3.62
CA LYS A 101 24.68 0.30 4.33
C LYS A 101 24.93 -1.01 5.09
N LEU A 102 23.90 -1.57 5.71
CA LEU A 102 24.01 -2.80 6.49
C LEU A 102 24.33 -3.99 5.58
N ILE A 103 23.66 -4.07 4.44
CA ILE A 103 23.92 -5.08 3.41
C ILE A 103 25.34 -4.94 2.87
N LEU A 104 25.79 -3.74 2.51
CA LEU A 104 27.13 -3.52 1.97
C LEU A 104 28.24 -3.76 3.00
N LYS A 105 27.96 -3.53 4.30
CA LYS A 105 28.87 -3.90 5.40
C LYS A 105 29.04 -5.42 5.48
N SER A 106 27.96 -6.18 5.29
CA SER A 106 27.97 -7.66 5.31
C SER A 106 28.55 -8.27 4.02
N ASN A 107 28.15 -7.75 2.87
CA ASN A 107 28.57 -8.21 1.56
C ASN A 107 28.93 -7.04 0.63
N PRO A 108 30.19 -6.58 0.64
CA PRO A 108 30.63 -5.42 -0.12
C PRO A 108 30.53 -5.57 -1.65
N GLN A 109 30.43 -6.81 -2.15
CA GLN A 109 30.35 -7.12 -3.58
C GLN A 109 28.90 -7.24 -4.07
N MET A 110 27.91 -6.99 -3.21
CA MET A 110 26.52 -7.08 -3.59
C MET A 110 26.14 -5.94 -4.55
N ASP A 111 25.67 -6.30 -5.73
CA ASP A 111 25.09 -5.35 -6.68
C ASP A 111 23.65 -5.02 -6.30
N LEU A 112 23.43 -3.79 -5.85
CA LEU A 112 22.11 -3.27 -5.50
C LEU A 112 21.49 -2.42 -6.62
N ASP A 113 22.18 -2.21 -7.74
CA ASP A 113 21.71 -1.42 -8.88
C ASP A 113 20.81 -2.25 -9.81
N THR A 114 19.71 -2.73 -9.25
CA THR A 114 18.74 -3.59 -9.96
C THR A 114 17.34 -2.97 -9.96
N PRO A 115 16.52 -3.22 -11.00
CA PRO A 115 15.13 -2.75 -11.06
C PRO A 115 14.26 -3.23 -9.86
N THR A 116 14.69 -4.31 -9.20
CA THR A 116 14.03 -4.93 -8.05
C THR A 116 14.81 -4.73 -6.76
N ARG A 117 15.61 -3.66 -6.66
CA ARG A 117 16.46 -3.32 -5.50
C ARG A 117 15.78 -3.53 -4.15
N TYR A 118 14.54 -3.06 -4.00
CA TYR A 118 13.78 -3.17 -2.76
C TYR A 118 13.43 -4.62 -2.36
N LYS A 119 13.18 -5.52 -3.32
CA LYS A 119 12.98 -6.95 -3.05
C LYS A 119 14.30 -7.63 -2.73
N LEU A 120 15.35 -7.30 -3.49
CA LEU A 120 16.70 -7.82 -3.26
C LEU A 120 17.17 -7.48 -1.85
N MET A 121 17.00 -6.22 -1.42
CA MET A 121 17.34 -5.80 -0.06
C MET A 121 16.57 -6.59 1.00
N GLN A 122 15.27 -6.76 0.84
CA GLN A 122 14.45 -7.55 1.76
C GLN A 122 14.95 -9.00 1.88
N THR A 123 15.14 -9.67 0.75
CA THR A 123 15.62 -11.06 0.70
C THR A 123 17.00 -11.17 1.34
N THR A 124 17.93 -10.26 1.02
CA THR A 124 19.27 -10.25 1.61
C THR A 124 19.23 -10.05 3.13
N LEU A 125 18.41 -9.13 3.64
CA LEU A 125 18.31 -8.86 5.07
C LEU A 125 17.82 -10.09 5.85
N ILE A 126 16.95 -10.90 5.24
CA ILE A 126 16.40 -12.14 5.83
C ILE A 126 17.39 -13.30 5.68
N ASP A 127 17.86 -13.56 4.46
CA ASP A 127 18.69 -14.73 4.14
C ASP A 127 20.05 -14.68 4.82
N GLN A 128 20.59 -13.48 5.04
CA GLN A 128 21.83 -13.28 5.78
C GLN A 128 21.61 -13.05 7.28
N GLU A 129 20.37 -13.19 7.77
CA GLU A 129 19.97 -12.99 9.17
C GLU A 129 20.45 -11.63 9.75
N LEU A 130 20.58 -10.61 8.90
CA LEU A 130 21.03 -9.26 9.30
C LEU A 130 20.00 -8.58 10.20
N ILE A 131 18.75 -8.98 10.06
CA ILE A 131 17.64 -8.54 10.91
C ILE A 131 16.79 -9.73 11.37
N GLU A 132 16.16 -9.59 12.53
CA GLU A 132 15.25 -10.60 13.04
C GLU A 132 14.01 -10.77 12.15
N SER A 133 13.50 -12.00 12.03
CA SER A 133 12.35 -12.34 11.19
C SER A 133 11.10 -11.46 11.43
N LYS A 134 10.82 -11.11 12.70
CA LYS A 134 9.73 -10.19 13.04
C LYS A 134 9.94 -8.78 12.47
N LYS A 135 11.16 -8.26 12.59
CA LYS A 135 11.55 -6.92 12.10
C LYS A 135 11.61 -6.88 10.56
N ALA A 136 11.94 -8.01 9.93
CA ALA A 136 11.86 -8.16 8.48
C ALA A 136 10.41 -8.08 7.96
N LYS A 137 9.44 -8.61 8.71
CA LYS A 137 8.03 -8.46 8.39
C LYS A 137 7.60 -6.99 8.46
N ILE A 138 7.99 -6.27 9.51
CA ILE A 138 7.72 -4.82 9.64
C ILE A 138 8.32 -4.04 8.46
N PHE A 139 9.54 -4.38 8.04
CA PHE A 139 10.16 -3.78 6.86
C PHE A 139 9.31 -4.00 5.60
N ASP A 140 8.79 -5.21 5.38
CA ASP A 140 7.94 -5.51 4.23
C ASP A 140 6.60 -4.76 4.27
N ASP A 141 5.96 -4.71 5.43
CA ASP A 141 4.69 -4.03 5.62
C ASP A 141 4.83 -2.52 5.32
N LEU A 142 5.90 -1.88 5.83
CA LEU A 142 6.22 -0.48 5.53
C LEU A 142 6.52 -0.27 4.04
N ARG A 143 7.25 -1.20 3.40
CA ARG A 143 7.55 -1.15 1.96
C ARG A 143 6.28 -1.19 1.12
N GLN A 144 5.36 -2.11 1.44
CA GLN A 144 4.09 -2.24 0.74
C GLN A 144 3.24 -0.98 0.90
N LEU A 145 3.19 -0.41 2.11
CA LEU A 145 2.48 0.83 2.38
C LEU A 145 3.09 2.03 1.61
N ARG A 146 4.42 2.17 1.61
CA ARG A 146 5.10 3.18 0.79
C ARG A 146 4.79 3.04 -0.70
N ASN A 147 4.74 1.82 -1.22
CA ASN A 147 4.40 1.56 -2.62
C ASN A 147 2.95 1.96 -2.94
N ARG A 148 2.00 1.68 -2.04
CA ARG A 148 0.61 2.14 -2.16
C ARG A 148 0.53 3.67 -2.24
N VAL A 149 1.26 4.37 -1.36
CA VAL A 149 1.33 5.83 -1.32
C VAL A 149 1.95 6.43 -2.58
N ALA A 150 2.99 5.79 -3.13
CA ALA A 150 3.67 6.25 -4.34
C ALA A 150 2.86 6.06 -5.64
N HIS A 151 2.05 5.00 -5.72
CA HIS A 151 1.32 4.61 -6.93
C HIS A 151 -0.15 5.06 -6.97
N ALA A 152 -0.70 5.52 -5.86
CA ALA A 152 -2.09 5.94 -5.83
C ALA A 152 -2.24 7.43 -6.18
N GLU A 153 -2.50 7.70 -7.46
CA GLU A 153 -3.08 8.98 -7.90
C GLU A 153 -4.50 9.12 -7.29
N GLY A 154 -4.59 9.64 -6.07
CA GLY A 154 -5.86 9.89 -5.36
C GLY A 154 -5.98 9.31 -3.94
N PHE A 155 -4.93 8.70 -3.39
CA PHE A 155 -4.89 8.31 -1.98
C PHE A 155 -4.48 9.49 -1.11
N ALA A 156 -5.43 10.05 -0.37
CA ALA A 156 -5.16 11.08 0.62
C ALA A 156 -4.77 10.42 1.94
N VAL A 157 -3.48 10.21 2.15
CA VAL A 157 -2.91 9.78 3.44
C VAL A 157 -3.32 10.81 4.49
N SER A 158 -3.97 10.38 5.58
CA SER A 158 -4.28 11.28 6.70
C SER A 158 -3.00 11.64 7.45
N LYS A 159 -3.01 12.78 8.15
CA LYS A 159 -1.88 13.17 9.00
C LYS A 159 -1.61 12.11 10.08
N GLU A 160 -2.64 11.57 10.69
CA GLU A 160 -2.55 10.54 11.74
C GLU A 160 -1.91 9.26 11.20
N GLN A 161 -2.29 8.85 9.99
CA GLN A 161 -1.73 7.68 9.31
C GLN A 161 -0.26 7.88 8.97
N ALA A 162 0.11 9.06 8.48
CA ALA A 162 1.52 9.40 8.26
C ALA A 162 2.32 9.43 9.57
N LEU A 163 1.78 9.97 10.66
CA LEU A 163 2.46 9.99 11.95
C LEU A 163 2.68 8.58 12.52
N SER A 164 1.69 7.68 12.37
CA SER A 164 1.83 6.28 12.75
C SER A 164 2.89 5.55 11.91
N TYR A 165 2.90 5.78 10.60
CA TYR A 165 3.96 5.27 9.73
C TYR A 165 5.35 5.77 10.17
N ILE A 166 5.46 7.07 10.42
CA ILE A 166 6.71 7.73 10.80
C ILE A 166 7.24 7.16 12.12
N SER A 167 6.40 6.91 13.12
CA SER A 167 6.86 6.37 14.40
C SER A 167 7.49 4.99 14.25
N VAL A 168 6.86 4.10 13.48
CA VAL A 168 7.39 2.75 13.20
C VAL A 168 8.64 2.84 12.33
N ALA A 169 8.64 3.70 11.32
CA ALA A 169 9.79 3.92 10.45
C ALA A 169 11.01 4.41 11.23
N ILE A 170 10.80 5.23 12.26
CA ILE A 170 11.85 5.70 13.15
C ILE A 170 12.46 4.56 13.94
N ALA A 171 11.63 3.79 14.62
CA ALA A 171 12.07 2.64 15.42
C ALA A 171 12.89 1.65 14.58
N LEU A 172 12.43 1.32 13.36
CA LEU A 172 13.16 0.43 12.47
C LEU A 172 14.49 1.03 11.99
N ALA A 173 14.53 2.33 11.70
CA ALA A 173 15.76 3.02 11.29
C ALA A 173 16.78 3.14 12.43
N GLU A 174 16.34 3.25 13.69
CA GLU A 174 17.23 3.19 14.86
C GLU A 174 17.82 1.80 15.04
N TYR A 175 16.99 0.76 14.97
CA TYR A 175 17.45 -0.63 15.02
C TYR A 175 18.49 -0.96 13.93
N LEU A 176 18.26 -0.51 12.70
CA LEU A 176 19.24 -0.67 11.61
C LEU A 176 20.54 0.12 11.87
N ASP A 177 20.47 1.26 12.56
CA ASP A 177 21.65 2.02 12.99
C ASP A 177 22.48 1.27 14.03
N GLU A 178 21.81 0.62 14.98
CA GLU A 178 22.47 -0.17 16.02
C GLU A 178 23.23 -1.35 15.42
N LYS A 179 22.67 -2.02 14.41
CA LYS A 179 23.35 -3.09 13.66
C LYS A 179 24.52 -2.60 12.81
N LEU A 180 24.55 -1.31 12.47
CA LEU A 180 25.63 -0.67 11.73
C LEU A 180 26.81 -0.27 12.59
N ARG A 181 26.63 -0.07 13.90
CA ARG A 181 27.73 0.17 14.84
C ARG A 181 28.61 -1.08 15.02
#